data_AF-A0A946RCS9-F1
#
_entry.id   AF-A0A946RCS9-F1
#
_cell.length_a   1.000
_cell.length_b   1.000
_cell.length_c   1.000
_cell.angle_alpha   90.00
_cell.angle_beta   90.00
_cell.angle_gamma   90.00
#
_symmetry.space_group_name_H-M   'P 1'
#
loop_
_entity.id
_entity.type
_entity.pdbx_description
1 polymer ?
#
loop_
_entity_poly.entity_id
_entity_poly.type
_entity_poly.pdbx_seq_one_letter_code
_entity_poly.pdbx_strand_id
1 'polypeptide(L)'
;GFIITFILQRKFWEKSQIHGDFLLMMMGESVVWSALLYYFMSNVNLLLMNPTGSLLIQRVTLAVGAGIYEEFLFRVLLIAGISGILGFIFQWSEKMKNGMAMVIAAGIFSSFHFIGEYGDYFSFNIFMIRFLAGIALGSLYFLRGFGITAWSHAIYDLIVLTQMTTQHGNSF
;
A
#
# COMPACT_ATOMS: atom_id res chain seq x y z
N GLY A 1 32.11 12.66 -13.52
CA GLY A 1 30.80 12.07 -13.17
C GLY A 1 30.20 12.74 -11.95
N PHE A 2 30.70 12.38 -10.76
CA PHE A 2 30.13 12.77 -9.46
C PHE A 2 29.90 14.27 -9.24
N ILE A 3 30.86 15.11 -9.62
CA ILE A 3 30.76 16.58 -9.45
C ILE A 3 29.67 17.19 -10.34
N ILE A 4 29.54 16.68 -11.57
CA ILE A 4 28.53 17.15 -12.53
C ILE A 4 27.13 16.71 -12.07
N THR A 5 26.98 15.47 -11.63
CA THR A 5 25.70 14.97 -11.07
C THR A 5 25.32 15.74 -9.81
N PHE A 6 26.27 16.07 -8.93
CA PHE A 6 26.02 16.88 -7.73
C PHE A 6 25.57 18.31 -8.06
N ILE A 7 26.20 18.96 -9.04
CA ILE A 7 25.83 20.32 -9.48
C ILE A 7 24.44 20.33 -10.14
N LEU A 8 24.14 19.34 -11.00
CA LEU A 8 22.83 19.21 -11.63
C LEU A 8 21.72 18.95 -10.60
N GLN A 9 21.99 18.10 -9.60
CA GLN A 9 21.05 17.79 -8.52
C GLN A 9 20.79 18.99 -7.61
N ARG A 10 21.84 19.74 -7.23
CA ARG A 10 21.68 20.97 -6.45
C ARG A 10 20.86 22.03 -7.18
N LYS A 11 21.09 22.22 -8.48
CA LYS A 11 20.35 23.18 -9.30
C LYS A 11 18.88 22.79 -9.51
N PHE A 12 18.59 21.49 -9.46
CA PHE A 12 17.22 20.96 -9.45
C PHE A 12 16.52 21.20 -8.10
N TRP A 13 17.22 20.98 -6.99
CA TRP A 13 16.70 21.20 -5.64
C TRP A 13 16.46 22.69 -5.35
N GLU A 14 17.33 23.58 -5.82
CA GLU A 14 17.15 25.04 -5.72
C GLU A 14 15.92 25.55 -6.49
N LYS A 15 15.45 24.81 -7.52
CA LYS A 15 14.22 25.12 -8.26
C LYS A 15 12.97 24.46 -7.69
N SER A 16 13.13 23.44 -6.84
CA SER A 16 12.01 22.71 -6.27
C SER A 16 11.52 23.44 -5.02
N GLN A 17 10.57 24.34 -5.19
CA GLN A 17 9.86 24.92 -4.05
C GLN A 17 8.98 23.83 -3.44
N ILE A 18 9.43 23.27 -2.32
CA ILE A 18 8.65 22.29 -1.55
C ILE A 18 7.56 23.07 -0.82
N HIS A 19 6.35 23.00 -1.36
CA HIS A 19 5.18 23.62 -0.76
C HIS A 19 4.62 22.65 0.29
N GLY A 20 5.00 22.85 1.56
CA GLY A 20 4.57 22.00 2.68
C GLY A 20 3.05 21.92 2.85
N ASP A 21 2.32 22.95 2.42
CA ASP A 21 0.86 23.01 2.49
C ASP A 21 0.17 21.87 1.73
N PHE A 22 0.77 21.42 0.63
CA PHE A 22 0.23 20.28 -0.14
C PHE A 22 0.33 18.97 0.65
N LEU A 23 1.33 18.81 1.52
CA LEU A 23 1.45 17.61 2.36
C LEU A 23 0.29 17.52 3.35
N LEU A 24 -0.11 18.65 3.94
CA LEU A 24 -1.23 18.72 4.89
C LEU A 24 -2.57 18.46 4.19
N MET A 25 -2.78 19.04 3.00
CA MET A 25 -3.98 18.78 2.20
C MET A 25 -4.08 17.32 1.76
N MET A 26 -2.97 16.71 1.34
CA MET A 26 -2.92 15.28 1.02
C MET A 26 -3.25 14.42 2.24
N MET A 27 -2.70 14.75 3.41
CA MET A 27 -3.00 14.03 4.65
C MET A 27 -4.50 14.10 4.99
N GLY A 28 -5.13 15.27 4.83
CA GLY A 28 -6.57 15.42 5.03
C GLY A 28 -7.40 14.54 4.10
N GLU A 29 -7.04 14.46 2.82
CA GLU A 29 -7.70 13.56 1.86
C GLU A 29 -7.48 12.09 2.19
N SER A 30 -6.27 11.72 2.61
CA SER A 30 -5.91 10.36 2.99
C SER A 30 -6.71 9.83 4.17
N VAL A 31 -7.20 10.71 5.07
CA VAL A 31 -8.13 10.28 6.13
C VAL A 31 -9.43 9.73 5.53
N VAL A 32 -9.97 10.38 4.50
CA VAL A 32 -11.20 9.93 3.82
C VAL A 32 -10.95 8.60 3.12
N TRP A 33 -9.86 8.50 2.36
CA TRP A 33 -9.49 7.25 1.68
C TRP A 33 -9.19 6.11 2.64
N SER A 34 -8.57 6.39 3.78
CA SER A 34 -8.32 5.42 4.83
C SER A 34 -9.61 4.90 5.44
N ALA A 35 -10.60 5.77 5.71
CA ALA A 35 -11.91 5.35 6.19
C ALA A 35 -12.66 4.47 5.17
N LEU A 36 -12.58 4.83 3.88
CA LEU A 36 -13.14 4.03 2.79
C LEU A 36 -12.44 2.66 2.69
N LEU A 37 -11.11 2.64 2.78
CA LEU A 37 -10.32 1.41 2.80
C LEU A 37 -10.70 0.53 4.00
N TYR A 38 -10.84 1.12 5.19
CA TYR A 38 -11.27 0.42 6.38
C TYR A 38 -12.64 -0.25 6.21
N TYR A 39 -13.63 0.49 5.70
CA TYR A 39 -14.96 -0.05 5.43
C TYR A 39 -14.90 -1.17 4.38
N PHE A 40 -14.17 -0.97 3.28
CA PHE A 40 -13.97 -1.98 2.26
C PHE A 40 -13.38 -3.27 2.85
N MET A 41 -12.30 -3.15 3.63
CA MET A 41 -11.64 -4.30 4.26
C MET A 41 -12.54 -5.00 5.28
N SER A 42 -13.35 -4.27 6.05
CA SER A 42 -14.33 -4.87 6.96
C SER A 42 -15.32 -5.78 6.22
N ASN A 43 -15.82 -5.34 5.06
CA ASN A 43 -16.73 -6.15 4.24
C ASN A 43 -16.04 -7.38 3.61
N VAL A 44 -14.79 -7.25 3.17
CA VAL A 44 -13.99 -8.38 2.64
C VAL A 44 -13.86 -9.50 3.69
N ASN A 45 -13.66 -9.15 4.95
CA ASN A 45 -13.54 -10.13 6.03
C ASN A 45 -14.84 -10.88 6.30
N LEU A 46 -15.99 -10.19 6.24
CA LEU A 46 -17.31 -10.81 6.34
C LEU A 46 -17.57 -11.76 5.16
N LEU A 47 -17.23 -11.34 3.93
CA LEU A 47 -17.41 -12.14 2.72
C LEU A 47 -16.59 -13.43 2.73
N LEU A 48 -15.37 -13.40 3.29
CA LEU A 48 -14.49 -14.56 3.36
C LEU A 48 -14.81 -15.50 4.54
N MET A 49 -15.93 -15.28 5.26
CA MET A 49 -16.41 -16.11 6.39
C MET A 49 -15.31 -16.44 7.40
N ASN A 50 -14.41 -15.48 7.69
CA ASN A 50 -13.32 -15.70 8.63
C ASN A 50 -13.82 -15.53 10.07
N PRO A 51 -14.06 -16.61 10.86
CA PRO A 51 -14.70 -16.51 12.16
C PRO A 51 -13.78 -15.89 13.23
N THR A 52 -12.48 -15.78 12.94
CA THR A 52 -11.46 -15.07 13.72
C THR A 52 -11.07 -13.72 13.10
N GLY A 53 -11.96 -13.12 12.30
CA GLY A 53 -11.69 -11.93 11.50
C GLY A 53 -11.10 -10.74 12.27
N SER A 54 -11.47 -10.53 13.53
CA SER A 54 -10.86 -9.46 14.36
C SER A 54 -9.39 -9.75 14.64
N LEU A 55 -9.05 -10.85 15.34
CA LEU A 55 -7.67 -11.19 15.72
C LEU A 55 -6.70 -11.34 14.53
N LEU A 56 -7.21 -11.62 13.34
CA LEU A 56 -6.40 -11.92 12.16
C LEU A 56 -6.06 -10.67 11.34
N ILE A 57 -7.03 -9.75 11.12
CA ILE A 57 -6.73 -8.39 10.66
C ILE A 57 -5.66 -7.76 11.57
N GLN A 58 -5.73 -8.08 12.86
CA GLN A 58 -4.89 -7.46 13.87
C GLN A 58 -3.40 -7.82 13.81
N ARG A 59 -3.04 -9.05 13.43
CA ARG A 59 -1.62 -9.43 13.27
C ARG A 59 -1.04 -9.01 11.93
N VAL A 60 -1.91 -8.87 10.93
CA VAL A 60 -1.55 -8.67 9.53
C VAL A 60 -1.12 -7.24 9.19
N THR A 61 -1.51 -6.25 10.00
CA THR A 61 -1.54 -4.82 9.63
C THR A 61 -0.56 -3.95 10.45
N LEU A 62 0.42 -4.53 11.13
CA LEU A 62 1.26 -3.78 12.07
C LEU A 62 2.62 -3.36 11.50
N ALA A 63 2.68 -2.15 10.92
CA ALA A 63 3.76 -1.18 11.12
C ALA A 63 3.50 0.13 10.32
N VAL A 64 3.25 1.24 11.02
CA VAL A 64 3.07 2.58 10.42
C VAL A 64 4.25 3.00 9.51
N GLY A 65 5.47 2.54 9.84
CA GLY A 65 6.67 2.77 9.04
C GLY A 65 6.80 1.84 7.82
N ALA A 66 6.18 0.66 7.83
CA ALA A 66 6.20 -0.27 6.70
C ALA A 66 5.38 0.27 5.53
N GLY A 67 4.23 0.92 5.79
CA GLY A 67 3.33 1.40 4.73
C GLY A 67 4.01 2.28 3.66
N ILE A 68 4.90 3.21 4.04
CA ILE A 68 5.60 4.06 3.04
C ILE A 68 6.56 3.23 2.18
N TYR A 69 7.36 2.36 2.80
CA TYR A 69 8.32 1.51 2.07
C TYR A 69 7.62 0.47 1.21
N GLU A 70 6.53 -0.11 1.70
CA GLU A 70 5.70 -1.06 0.97
C GLU A 70 5.03 -0.40 -0.23
N GLU A 71 4.39 0.76 -0.04
CA GLU A 71 3.77 1.45 -1.17
C GLU A 71 4.81 1.87 -2.21
N PHE A 72 6.00 2.28 -1.78
CA PHE A 72 7.07 2.63 -2.72
C PHE A 72 7.56 1.40 -3.49
N LEU A 73 7.88 0.32 -2.78
CA LEU A 73 8.41 -0.90 -3.39
C LEU A 73 7.38 -1.55 -4.31
N PHE A 74 6.17 -1.80 -3.82
CA PHE A 74 5.18 -2.57 -4.55
C PHE A 74 4.43 -1.73 -5.58
N ARG A 75 4.20 -0.43 -5.37
CA ARG A 75 3.36 0.37 -6.29
C ARG A 75 4.15 1.25 -7.22
N VAL A 76 5.27 1.80 -6.76
CA VAL A 76 6.13 2.60 -7.64
C VAL A 76 7.07 1.68 -8.40
N LEU A 77 7.92 0.93 -7.71
CA LEU A 77 8.97 0.15 -8.37
C LEU A 77 8.42 -1.09 -9.08
N LEU A 78 7.63 -1.91 -8.38
CA LEU A 78 7.21 -3.21 -8.91
C LEU A 78 6.17 -3.06 -10.03
N ILE A 79 5.16 -2.20 -9.89
CA ILE A 79 4.22 -1.92 -11.00
C ILE A 79 4.96 -1.34 -12.19
N ALA A 80 5.87 -0.38 -12.01
CA ALA A 80 6.63 0.18 -13.13
C ALA A 80 7.51 -0.87 -13.82
N GLY A 81 8.19 -1.72 -13.05
CA GLY A 81 9.01 -2.82 -13.57
C GLY A 81 8.18 -3.84 -14.36
N ILE A 82 7.09 -4.35 -13.76
CA ILE A 82 6.22 -5.32 -14.43
C ILE A 82 5.56 -4.69 -15.66
N SER A 83 5.04 -3.46 -15.55
CA SER A 83 4.42 -2.76 -16.68
C SER A 83 5.41 -2.54 -17.83
N GLY A 84 6.66 -2.20 -17.52
CA GLY A 84 7.74 -2.08 -18.50
C GLY A 84 8.02 -3.40 -19.22
N ILE A 85 8.11 -4.50 -18.47
CA ILE A 85 8.31 -5.85 -19.03
C ILE A 85 7.10 -6.26 -19.90
N LEU A 86 5.88 -6.08 -19.40
CA LEU A 86 4.66 -6.42 -20.14
C LEU A 86 4.51 -5.58 -21.41
N GLY A 87 4.81 -4.28 -21.34
CA GLY A 87 4.81 -3.38 -22.49
C GLY A 87 5.86 -3.76 -23.52
N PHE A 88 7.05 -4.19 -23.08
CA PHE A 88 8.12 -4.66 -23.96
C PHE A 88 7.77 -5.97 -24.67
N ILE A 89 7.24 -6.95 -23.93
CA ILE A 89 6.95 -8.30 -24.47
C ILE A 89 5.68 -8.31 -25.32
N PHE A 90 4.59 -7.75 -24.79
CA PHE A 90 3.25 -7.92 -25.36
C PHE A 90 2.74 -6.71 -26.14
N GLN A 91 3.43 -5.56 -26.05
CA GLN A 91 3.05 -4.31 -26.71
C GLN A 91 1.58 -3.90 -26.42
N TRP A 92 1.10 -4.22 -25.22
CA TRP A 92 -0.26 -3.91 -24.79
C TRP A 92 -0.48 -2.42 -24.58
N SER A 93 -1.75 -2.01 -24.64
CA SER A 93 -2.14 -0.65 -24.28
C SER A 93 -1.73 -0.29 -22.85
N GLU A 94 -1.46 1.00 -22.60
CA GLU A 94 -1.06 1.53 -21.28
C GLU A 94 -1.99 1.06 -20.16
N LYS A 95 -3.30 1.09 -20.40
CA LYS A 95 -4.32 0.66 -19.42
C LYS A 95 -4.19 -0.83 -19.10
N MET A 96 -4.06 -1.67 -20.12
CA MET A 96 -3.96 -3.12 -19.97
C MET A 96 -2.68 -3.51 -19.23
N LYS A 97 -1.52 -2.98 -19.65
CA LYS A 97 -0.24 -3.32 -19.01
C LYS A 97 -0.17 -2.82 -17.56
N ASN A 98 -0.67 -1.63 -17.27
CA ASN A 98 -0.69 -1.08 -15.91
C ASN A 98 -1.68 -1.84 -15.01
N GLY A 99 -2.87 -2.17 -15.54
CA GLY A 99 -3.86 -2.97 -14.81
C GLY A 99 -3.33 -4.36 -14.47
N MET A 100 -2.71 -5.05 -15.43
CA MET A 100 -2.10 -6.36 -15.20
C MET A 100 -0.90 -6.27 -14.26
N ALA A 101 -0.06 -5.25 -14.40
CA ALA A 101 1.06 -5.02 -13.48
C ALA A 101 0.59 -4.81 -12.04
N MET A 102 -0.48 -4.06 -11.82
CA MET A 102 -1.09 -3.88 -10.50
C MET A 102 -1.60 -5.19 -9.91
N VAL A 103 -2.30 -6.02 -10.71
CA VAL A 103 -2.79 -7.32 -10.26
C VAL A 103 -1.64 -8.24 -9.86
N ILE A 104 -0.59 -8.32 -10.68
CA ILE A 104 0.59 -9.14 -10.38
C ILE A 104 1.32 -8.59 -9.14
N ALA A 105 1.51 -7.27 -9.06
CA ALA A 105 2.16 -6.63 -7.91
C ALA A 105 1.38 -6.87 -6.60
N ALA A 106 0.05 -6.84 -6.63
CA ALA A 106 -0.79 -7.17 -5.48
C ALA A 106 -0.65 -8.64 -5.06
N GLY A 107 -0.53 -9.57 -6.02
CA GLY A 107 -0.27 -10.98 -5.75
C GLY A 107 1.11 -11.19 -5.11
N ILE A 108 2.13 -10.53 -5.63
CA ILE A 108 3.49 -10.56 -5.08
C ILE A 108 3.51 -9.96 -3.67
N PHE A 109 2.90 -8.79 -3.45
CA PHE A 109 2.75 -8.15 -2.14
C PHE A 109 2.15 -9.11 -1.11
N SER A 110 1.03 -9.78 -1.46
CA SER A 110 0.40 -10.74 -0.58
C SER A 110 1.32 -11.93 -0.26
N SER A 111 1.97 -12.50 -1.28
CA SER A 111 2.91 -13.61 -1.12
C SER A 111 4.11 -13.27 -0.23
N PHE A 112 4.65 -12.04 -0.32
CA PHE A 112 5.81 -11.62 0.48
C PHE A 112 5.55 -11.65 1.99
N HIS A 113 4.30 -11.53 2.42
CA HIS A 113 3.93 -11.56 3.83
C HIS A 113 3.96 -12.96 4.45
N PHE A 114 4.18 -14.01 3.66
CA PHE A 114 4.33 -15.38 4.14
C PHE A 114 5.80 -15.84 4.16
N ILE A 115 6.75 -14.96 3.84
CA ILE A 115 8.16 -15.29 3.67
C ILE A 115 8.98 -14.63 4.78
N GLY A 116 9.93 -15.38 5.35
CA GLY A 116 10.89 -14.90 6.35
C GLY A 116 10.50 -15.24 7.78
N GLU A 117 11.37 -14.89 8.72
CA GLU A 117 11.23 -15.22 10.16
C GLU A 117 9.99 -14.58 10.81
N TYR A 118 9.53 -13.46 10.26
CA TYR A 118 8.33 -12.72 10.70
C TYR A 118 7.13 -12.90 9.75
N GLY A 119 7.21 -13.85 8.81
CA GLY A 119 6.12 -14.15 7.89
C GLY A 119 4.97 -14.88 8.57
N ASP A 120 3.74 -14.62 8.13
CA ASP A 120 2.57 -15.35 8.62
C ASP A 120 2.57 -16.80 8.13
N TYR A 121 1.85 -17.67 8.85
CA TYR A 121 1.48 -18.98 8.30
C TYR A 121 0.55 -18.81 7.11
N PHE A 122 0.83 -19.54 6.04
CA PHE A 122 0.00 -19.48 4.85
C PHE A 122 -1.43 -19.90 5.15
N SER A 123 -2.36 -19.01 4.81
CA SER A 123 -3.79 -19.27 4.75
C SER A 123 -4.35 -18.54 3.55
N PHE A 124 -5.16 -19.23 2.77
CA PHE A 124 -5.76 -18.68 1.56
C PHE A 124 -6.59 -17.42 1.87
N ASN A 125 -7.29 -17.39 3.01
CA ASN A 125 -8.06 -16.22 3.43
C ASN A 125 -7.16 -15.01 3.71
N ILE A 126 -6.02 -15.22 4.38
CA ILE A 126 -5.03 -14.16 4.65
C ILE A 126 -4.46 -13.63 3.34
N PHE A 127 -4.12 -14.55 2.44
CA PHE A 127 -3.60 -14.21 1.12
C PHE A 127 -4.61 -13.35 0.36
N MET A 128 -5.88 -13.74 0.36
CA MET A 128 -6.95 -12.99 -0.32
C MET A 128 -7.22 -11.62 0.30
N ILE A 129 -7.19 -11.49 1.63
CA ILE A 129 -7.33 -10.20 2.32
C ILE A 129 -6.23 -9.24 1.87
N ARG A 130 -4.96 -9.68 1.94
CA ARG A 130 -3.81 -8.86 1.52
C ARG A 130 -3.79 -8.58 0.03
N PHE A 131 -4.19 -9.54 -0.79
CA PHE A 131 -4.29 -9.37 -2.23
C PHE A 131 -5.31 -8.29 -2.59
N LEU A 132 -6.51 -8.34 -1.99
CA LEU A 132 -7.56 -7.36 -2.23
C LEU A 132 -7.20 -5.97 -1.68
N ALA A 133 -6.55 -5.89 -0.51
CA ALA A 133 -5.95 -4.63 -0.03
C ALA A 133 -4.90 -4.11 -1.03
N GLY A 134 -4.09 -5.01 -1.57
CA GLY A 134 -3.12 -4.76 -2.63
C GLY A 134 -3.73 -4.08 -3.86
N ILE A 135 -4.86 -4.62 -4.34
CA ILE A 135 -5.64 -4.09 -5.47
C ILE A 135 -6.28 -2.73 -5.12
N ALA A 136 -6.86 -2.59 -3.93
CA ALA A 136 -7.50 -1.35 -3.50
C ALA A 136 -6.50 -0.18 -3.44
N LEU A 137 -5.34 -0.41 -2.78
CA LEU A 137 -4.25 0.56 -2.71
C LEU A 137 -3.60 0.80 -4.07
N GLY A 138 -3.44 -0.23 -4.92
CA GLY A 138 -2.96 -0.07 -6.28
C GLY A 138 -3.89 0.79 -7.15
N SER A 139 -5.21 0.67 -6.95
CA SER A 139 -6.20 1.50 -7.63
C SER A 139 -6.13 2.94 -7.13
N LEU A 140 -6.02 3.14 -5.82
CA LEU A 140 -5.82 4.48 -5.23
C LEU A 140 -4.54 5.15 -5.75
N TYR A 141 -3.45 4.37 -5.89
CA TYR A 141 -2.20 4.85 -6.47
C TYR A 141 -2.38 5.38 -7.89
N PHE A 142 -3.09 4.68 -8.77
CA PHE A 142 -3.34 5.19 -10.12
C PHE A 142 -4.27 6.41 -10.17
N LEU A 143 -5.20 6.52 -9.22
CA LEU A 143 -6.19 7.61 -9.21
C LEU A 143 -5.64 8.89 -8.56
N ARG A 144 -4.82 8.77 -7.52
CA ARG A 144 -4.42 9.89 -6.64
C ARG A 144 -2.91 10.02 -6.47
N GLY A 145 -2.14 8.99 -6.78
CA GLY A 145 -0.69 8.98 -6.69
C GLY A 145 -0.15 8.47 -5.34
N PHE A 146 1.19 8.44 -5.26
CA PHE A 146 1.92 7.80 -4.16
C PHE A 146 1.64 8.41 -2.79
N GLY A 147 1.73 9.75 -2.64
CA GLY A 147 1.63 10.41 -1.33
C GLY A 147 0.31 10.11 -0.61
N ILE A 148 -0.82 10.28 -1.32
CA ILE A 148 -2.15 10.00 -0.77
C ILE A 148 -2.31 8.51 -0.44
N THR A 149 -1.79 7.61 -1.28
CA THR A 149 -1.86 6.15 -1.07
C THR A 149 -1.08 5.74 0.18
N ALA A 150 0.17 6.22 0.31
CA ALA A 150 1.03 5.91 1.45
C ALA A 150 0.44 6.44 2.77
N TRP A 151 -0.07 7.67 2.79
CA TRP A 151 -0.77 8.20 3.96
C TRP A 151 -2.05 7.42 4.28
N SER A 152 -2.83 7.03 3.27
CA SER A 152 -4.07 6.28 3.49
C SER A 152 -3.79 4.90 4.10
N HIS A 153 -2.74 4.23 3.62
CA HIS A 153 -2.26 2.96 4.16
C HIS A 153 -1.80 3.14 5.62
N ALA A 154 -0.93 4.10 5.89
CA ALA A 154 -0.44 4.36 7.24
C ALA A 154 -1.54 4.72 8.25
N ILE A 155 -2.54 5.51 7.84
CA ILE A 155 -3.69 5.87 8.68
C ILE A 155 -4.59 4.65 8.89
N TYR A 156 -4.77 3.80 7.88
CA TYR A 156 -5.56 2.56 8.00
C TYR A 156 -4.91 1.63 9.03
N ASP A 157 -3.59 1.48 8.97
CA ASP A 157 -2.83 0.69 9.93
C ASP A 157 -2.97 1.24 11.35
N LEU A 158 -2.95 2.57 11.50
CA LEU A 158 -3.15 3.22 12.80
C LEU A 158 -4.57 2.99 13.35
N ILE A 159 -5.60 3.08 12.52
CA ILE A 159 -6.99 2.78 12.92
C ILE A 159 -7.09 1.33 13.39
N VAL A 160 -6.52 0.40 12.65
CA VAL A 160 -6.55 -1.03 12.98
C VAL A 160 -5.74 -1.32 14.26
N LEU A 161 -4.57 -0.70 14.44
CA LEU A 161 -3.75 -0.79 15.65
C LEU A 161 -4.46 -0.24 16.89
N THR A 162 -5.09 0.93 16.79
CA THR A 162 -5.80 1.54 17.93
C THR A 162 -7.01 0.71 18.36
N GLN A 163 -7.70 0.06 17.43
CA GLN A 163 -8.76 -0.90 17.74
C GLN A 163 -8.25 -2.14 18.47
N MET A 164 -7.05 -2.62 18.14
CA MET A 164 -6.41 -3.73 18.88
C MET A 164 -6.17 -3.40 20.33
N THR A 165 -5.47 -2.28 20.56
CA THR A 165 -5.00 -1.93 21.90
C THR A 165 -6.17 -1.63 22.84
N THR A 166 -7.25 -1.06 22.31
CA THR A 166 -8.48 -0.78 23.07
C THR A 166 -9.31 -2.04 23.36
N GLN A 167 -9.42 -3.00 22.43
CA GLN A 167 -10.12 -4.26 22.68
C GLN A 167 -9.42 -5.13 23.73
N HIS A 168 -8.08 -5.15 23.76
CA HIS A 168 -7.30 -5.87 24.77
C HIS A 168 -7.19 -5.13 26.11
N GLY A 169 -7.38 -3.81 26.15
CA GLY A 169 -7.40 -3.02 27.38
C GLY A 169 -8.67 -3.20 28.23
N ASN A 170 -9.78 -3.60 27.62
CA ASN A 170 -11.08 -3.81 28.28
C ASN A 170 -11.27 -5.24 28.83
N SER A 171 -10.23 -6.09 28.80
CA SER A 171 -10.27 -7.47 29.30
C SER A 171 -9.54 -7.68 30.65
N PHE A 172 -9.43 -6.62 31.46
CA PHE A 172 -8.97 -6.68 32.86
C PHE A 172 -10.08 -6.26 33.82
#